data_AF-A0A2E0AMK7-F1
#
_entry.id   AF-A0A2E0AMK7-F1
#
_cell.length_a   1.000
_cell.length_b   1.000
_cell.length_c   1.000
_cell.angle_alpha   90.00
_cell.angle_beta   90.00
_cell.angle_gamma   90.00
#
_symmetry.space_group_name_H-M   'P 1'
#
loop_
_entity.id
_entity.type
_entity.pdbx_description
1 polymer ?
#
loop_
_entity_poly.entity_id
_entity_poly.type
_entity_poly.pdbx_seq_one_letter_code
_entity_poly.pdbx_strand_id
1 'polypeptide(L)' 'MLATSAQGLRSLQLRERLLDRVELLQTLLAEQVQTLPWGNESWLDTERELVAVEQALERIPAVDA' A
#
# COMPACT_ATOMS: atom_id res chain seq x y z
N MET A 1 -18.93 0.97 23.78
CA MET A 1 -18.42 -0.32 23.28
C MET A 1 -18.61 -0.51 21.78
N LEU A 2 -19.74 -0.12 21.15
CA LEU A 2 -19.96 -0.30 19.70
C LEU A 2 -19.06 0.56 18.77
N ALA A 3 -18.68 1.76 19.20
CA ALA A 3 -17.82 2.64 18.39
C ALA A 3 -16.41 2.06 18.19
N THR A 4 -15.88 1.36 19.20
CA THR A 4 -14.54 0.77 19.17
C THR A 4 -14.47 -0.43 18.22
N SER A 5 -15.52 -1.24 18.15
CA SER A 5 -15.62 -2.36 17.21
C SER A 5 -15.83 -1.91 15.76
N ALA A 6 -16.64 -0.88 15.51
CA ALA A 6 -16.78 -0.31 14.17
C ALA A 6 -15.50 0.40 13.68
N GLN A 7 -14.74 1.03 14.59
CA GLN A 7 -13.43 1.61 14.28
C GLN A 7 -12.42 0.51 13.93
N GLY A 8 -12.35 -0.56 14.72
CA GLY A 8 -11.45 -1.70 14.47
C GLY A 8 -11.73 -2.38 13.12
N LEU A 9 -13.00 -2.59 12.77
CA LEU A 9 -13.37 -3.21 11.49
C LEU A 9 -12.98 -2.34 10.29
N ARG A 10 -13.11 -1.02 10.40
CA ARG A 10 -12.65 -0.07 9.36
C ARG A 10 -11.14 -0.08 9.20
N SER A 11 -10.39 -0.15 10.31
CA SER A 11 -8.93 -0.25 10.26
C SER A 11 -8.46 -1.54 9.60
N LEU A 12 -9.13 -2.67 9.86
CA LEU A 12 -8.84 -3.95 9.21
C LEU A 12 -9.11 -3.88 7.70
N GLN A 13 -10.27 -3.38 7.29
CA GLN A 13 -10.61 -3.21 5.87
C GLN A 13 -9.66 -2.26 5.14
N LEU A 14 -9.22 -1.19 5.80
CA LEU A 14 -8.22 -0.28 5.25
C LEU A 14 -6.87 -0.99 5.10
N ARG A 15 -6.44 -1.76 6.10
CA ARG A 15 -5.20 -2.53 6.07
C ARG A 15 -5.19 -3.54 4.92
N GLU A 16 -6.27 -4.31 4.74
CA GLU A 16 -6.39 -5.25 3.61
C GLU A 16 -6.25 -4.55 2.27
N ARG A 17 -6.97 -3.45 2.04
CA ARG A 17 -6.87 -2.68 0.79
C ARG A 17 -5.49 -2.11 0.54
N LEU A 18 -4.80 -1.67 1.60
CA LEU A 18 -3.44 -1.16 1.49
C LEU A 18 -2.47 -2.29 1.14
N LEU A 19 -2.63 -3.49 1.71
CA LEU A 19 -1.83 -4.66 1.36
C LEU A 19 -2.03 -5.07 -0.11
N ASP A 20 -3.28 -5.15 -0.57
CA ASP A 20 -3.60 -5.44 -1.98
C ASP A 20 -2.95 -4.39 -2.91
N ARG A 21 -2.94 -3.11 -2.48
CA ARG A 21 -2.31 -2.03 -3.24
C ARG A 21 -0.79 -2.14 -3.27
N VAL A 22 -0.15 -2.55 -2.17
CA VAL A 22 1.30 -2.82 -2.14
C VAL A 22 1.67 -3.89 -3.16
N GLU A 23 0.98 -5.03 -3.15
CA GLU A 23 1.27 -6.15 -4.04
C GLU A 23 1.15 -5.73 -5.52
N LEU A 24 0.12 -4.96 -5.85
CA LEU A 24 -0.06 -4.40 -7.18
C LEU A 24 1.07 -3.43 -7.56
N LEU A 25 1.43 -2.49 -6.68
CA LEU A 25 2.49 -1.51 -6.94
C LEU A 25 3.86 -2.16 -7.11
N GLN A 26 4.17 -3.19 -6.32
CA GLN A 26 5.39 -3.98 -6.46
C GLN A 26 5.46 -4.70 -7.81
N THR A 27 4.33 -5.27 -8.26
CA THR A 27 4.22 -5.91 -9.58
C THR A 27 4.44 -4.90 -10.70
N LEU A 28 3.78 -3.75 -10.65
CA LEU A 28 3.93 -2.68 -11.65
C LEU A 28 5.36 -2.14 -11.70
N LEU A 29 5.99 -1.93 -10.54
CA LEU A 29 7.37 -1.47 -10.46
C LEU A 29 8.32 -2.49 -11.07
N ALA A 30 8.13 -3.77 -10.79
CA ALA A 30 8.94 -4.85 -11.37
C ALA A 30 8.81 -4.94 -12.89
N GLU A 31 7.62 -4.75 -13.44
CA GLU A 31 7.39 -4.68 -14.88
C GLU A 31 8.02 -3.44 -15.51
N GLN A 32 7.87 -2.27 -14.88
CA GLN A 32 8.46 -1.03 -15.36
C GLN A 32 9.98 -1.13 -15.40
N VAL A 33 10.62 -1.65 -14.35
CA VAL A 33 12.08 -1.87 -14.30
C VAL A 33 12.56 -2.77 -15.44
N GLN A 34 11.80 -3.82 -15.78
CA GLN A 34 12.16 -4.74 -16.86
C GLN A 34 11.93 -4.17 -18.26
N THR A 35 11.02 -3.21 -18.42
CA THR A 35 10.58 -2.69 -19.72
C THR A 35 11.04 -1.26 -20.00
N LEU A 36 11.75 -0.64 -19.06
CA LEU A 36 12.07 0.78 -19.02
C LEU A 36 12.92 1.22 -20.24
N PRO A 37 12.38 1.99 -21.20
CA PRO A 37 13.21 2.78 -22.10
C PRO A 37 13.87 3.90 -21.28
N TRP A 38 15.08 4.31 -21.65
CA TRP A 38 15.76 5.42 -20.99
C TRP A 38 14.85 6.66 -20.91
N GLY A 39 14.58 7.13 -19.70
CA GLY A 39 13.84 8.36 -19.43
C GLY A 39 12.35 8.22 -19.13
N ASN A 40 11.79 7.01 -18.93
CA ASN A 40 10.42 6.91 -18.42
C ASN A 40 10.42 7.19 -16.90
N GLU A 41 9.75 8.25 -16.46
CA GLU A 41 9.66 8.66 -15.05
C GLU A 41 8.52 7.95 -14.29
N SER A 42 7.71 7.11 -14.94
CA SER A 42 6.54 6.47 -14.31
C SER A 42 6.89 5.53 -13.14
N TRP A 43 8.14 5.05 -13.08
CA TRP A 43 8.62 4.24 -11.95
C TRP A 43 8.79 5.07 -10.68
N LEU A 44 9.16 6.36 -10.80
CA LEU A 44 9.30 7.27 -9.65
C LEU A 44 7.95 7.54 -9.00
N ASP A 45 6.90 7.70 -9.79
CA ASP A 45 5.54 7.89 -9.27
C ASP A 45 5.04 6.62 -8.55
N THR A 46 5.36 5.45 -9.11
CA THR A 46 5.02 4.14 -8.52
C THR A 46 5.77 3.92 -7.20
N GLU A 47 7.07 4.25 -7.15
CA GLU A 47 7.88 4.20 -5.94
C GLU A 47 7.35 5.14 -4.85
N ARG A 48 7.01 6.38 -5.21
CA ARG A 48 6.44 7.35 -4.26
C ARG A 48 5.13 6.86 -3.66
N GLU A 49 4.26 6.27 -4.48
CA GLU A 49 3.00 5.71 -4.00
C GLU A 49 3.26 4.52 -3.06
N LEU A 50 4.20 3.64 -3.41
CA LEU A 50 4.56 2.48 -2.58
C LEU A 50 5.00 2.93 -1.18
N VAL A 51 5.91 3.89 -1.09
CA VAL A 51 6.40 4.44 0.19
C VAL A 51 5.25 5.05 1.01
N ALA A 52 4.32 5.76 0.36
CA ALA A 52 3.18 6.35 1.06
C ALA A 52 2.23 5.28 1.64
N VAL A 53 2.01 4.19 0.91
CA VAL A 53 1.17 3.06 1.35
C VAL A 53 1.84 2.29 2.49
N GLU A 54 3.14 2.02 2.39
CA GLU A 54 3.91 1.37 3.47
C GLU A 54 3.87 2.18 4.77
N GLN A 55 4.08 3.50 4.68
CA GLN A 55 3.94 4.39 5.84
C GLN A 55 2.52 4.44 6.40
N ALA A 56 1.50 4.33 5.55
CA ALA A 56 0.11 4.25 6.01
C ALA A 56 -0.15 2.94 6.77
N LEU A 57 0.40 1.82 6.30
CA LEU A 57 0.34 0.53 6.97
C LEU A 57 1.03 0.55 8.34
N GLU A 58 2.20 1.18 8.47
CA GLU A 58 2.91 1.31 9.75
C GLU A 58 2.10 2.08 10.81
N ARG A 59 1.26 3.01 10.38
CA ARG A 59 0.41 3.84 11.27
C ARG A 59 -0.87 3.14 11.70
N ILE A 60 -1.25 2.05 11.03
CA ILE A 60 -2.39 1.22 11.44
C ILE A 60 -1.85 0.21 12.43
N PRO A 61 -2.17 0.31 13.73
CA PRO A 61 -1.71 -0.68 14.69
C PRO A 61 -2.12 -2.06 14.20
N ALA A 62 -1.17 -3.00 14.17
CA ALA A 62 -1.48 -4.40 13.99
C ALA A 62 -2.51 -4.73 15.06
N VAL A 63 -3.74 -4.99 14.66
CA VAL A 63 -4.73 -5.54 15.57
C VAL A 63 -4.20 -6.93 15.87
N ASP A 64 -3.50 -7.08 16.99
CA ASP A 64 -3.21 -8.38 17.58
C ASP A 64 -4.58 -9.05 17.76
N ALA A 65 -4.80 -10.08 16.94
CA ALA A 65 -5.96 -10.96 17.00
C ALA A 65 -5.76 -12.02 18.09
#